data_AF-A0A8K1LD00-F1
#
_entry.id   AF-A0A8K1LD00-F1
#
_cell.length_a   1.000
_cell.length_b   1.000
_cell.length_c   1.000
_cell.angle_alpha   90.00
_cell.angle_beta   90.00
_cell.angle_gamma   90.00
#
_symmetry.space_group_name_H-M   'P 1'
#
loop_
_entity.id
_entity.type
_entity.pdbx_description
1 polymer ?
#
loop_
_entity_poly.entity_id
_entity_poly.type
_entity_poly.pdbx_seq_one_letter_code
_entity_poly.pdbx_strand_id
1 'polypeptide(L)'
;MRWEGSMFREVQQVPARGSMVFQPLLLAGHRYVLLGNDFAPSRVFRLGAGGRLEPAQELPAPTPRAFVPLAVGHRHFLVATSFKGATQIYAHVTEDIGT
;
A
#
# COMPACT_ATOMS: atom_id res chain seq x y z
N MET A 1 7.11 -3.00 -12.41
CA MET A 1 8.25 -3.56 -13.16
C MET A 1 8.79 -4.77 -12.42
N ARG A 2 9.38 -5.74 -13.13
CA ARG A 2 10.08 -6.90 -12.56
C ARG A 2 11.46 -7.02 -13.20
N TRP A 3 12.48 -7.29 -12.40
CA TRP A 3 13.83 -7.55 -12.89
C TRP A 3 13.91 -8.96 -13.48
N GLU A 4 14.45 -9.09 -14.70
CA GLU A 4 14.63 -10.39 -15.39
C GLU A 4 16.10 -10.70 -15.69
N GLY A 5 17.02 -10.18 -14.89
CA GLY A 5 18.46 -10.44 -15.01
C GLY A 5 19.22 -9.41 -15.85
N SER A 6 18.62 -8.87 -16.92
CA SER A 6 19.25 -7.84 -17.78
C SER A 6 18.49 -6.52 -17.83
N MET A 7 17.16 -6.56 -17.66
CA MET A 7 16.31 -5.38 -17.72
C MET A 7 15.10 -5.53 -16.81
N PHE A 8 14.49 -4.40 -16.50
CA PHE A 8 13.15 -4.35 -15.95
C PHE A 8 12.12 -4.56 -17.07
N ARG A 9 11.21 -5.51 -16.88
CA ARG A 9 10.02 -5.67 -17.74
C ARG A 9 8.77 -5.15 -17.06
N GLU A 10 7.87 -4.61 -17.86
CA GLU A 10 6.55 -4.20 -17.38
C GLU A 10 5.78 -5.42 -16.86
N VAL A 11 5.09 -5.23 -15.72
CA VAL A 11 4.21 -6.25 -15.13
C VAL A 11 2.76 -5.81 -15.27
N GLN A 12 2.50 -4.55 -14.95
CA GLN A 12 1.23 -3.87 -15.12
C GLN A 12 1.43 -2.36 -14.95
N GLN A 13 0.40 -1.61 -15.35
CA GLN A 13 0.24 -0.19 -15.04
C GLN A 13 -0.91 0.00 -14.06
N VAL A 14 -0.85 1.07 -13.26
CA VAL A 14 -1.94 1.45 -12.35
C VAL A 14 -2.20 2.96 -12.48
N PRO A 15 -3.46 3.41 -12.55
CA PRO A 15 -3.75 4.82 -12.70
C PRO A 15 -3.41 5.60 -11.43
N ALA A 16 -2.46 6.52 -11.54
CA ALA A 16 -2.14 7.49 -10.49
C ALA A 16 -3.00 8.76 -10.66
N ARG A 17 -3.44 9.34 -9.54
CA ARG A 17 -4.25 10.56 -9.50
C ARG A 17 -3.62 11.55 -8.52
N GLY A 18 -2.62 12.29 -8.99
CA GLY A 18 -1.78 13.15 -8.15
C GLY A 18 -0.99 12.34 -7.12
N SER A 19 -0.36 11.25 -7.55
CA SER A 19 0.37 10.38 -6.63
C SER A 19 1.75 10.93 -6.31
N MET A 20 2.08 10.96 -5.03
CA MET A 20 3.41 11.31 -4.51
C MET A 20 4.14 10.12 -3.88
N VAL A 21 3.47 8.96 -3.76
CA VAL A 21 4.04 7.76 -3.12
C VAL A 21 3.43 6.50 -3.72
N PHE A 22 4.31 5.55 -4.06
CA PHE A 22 3.95 4.20 -4.46
C PHE A 22 4.84 3.20 -3.73
N GLN A 23 4.41 2.81 -2.52
CA GLN A 23 5.26 2.17 -1.51
C GLN A 23 4.96 0.67 -1.41
N PRO A 24 5.89 -0.22 -1.81
CA PRO A 24 5.85 -1.61 -1.38
C PRO A 24 6.22 -1.71 0.10
N LEU A 25 5.51 -2.56 0.86
CA LEU A 25 5.81 -2.81 2.28
C LEU A 25 5.39 -4.21 2.72
N LEU A 26 5.96 -4.65 3.84
CA LEU A 26 5.57 -5.86 4.56
C LEU A 26 4.81 -5.43 5.83
N LEU A 27 3.62 -5.98 6.05
CA LEU A 27 2.78 -5.69 7.22
C LEU A 27 2.12 -6.99 7.69
N ALA A 28 2.34 -7.36 8.95
CA ALA A 28 1.85 -8.62 9.53
C ALA A 28 2.20 -9.86 8.68
N GLY A 29 3.39 -9.89 8.05
CA GLY A 29 3.82 -10.99 7.17
C GLY A 29 3.23 -10.96 5.76
N HIS A 30 2.29 -10.05 5.47
CA HIS A 30 1.71 -9.89 4.15
C HIS A 30 2.42 -8.80 3.34
N ARG A 31 2.58 -9.04 2.03
CA ARG A 31 3.19 -8.08 1.09
C ARG A 31 2.11 -7.21 0.48
N TYR A 32 2.20 -5.91 0.72
CA TYR A 32 1.30 -4.91 0.16
C TYR A 32 2.06 -3.91 -0.69
N VAL A 33 1.33 -3.25 -1.58
CA VAL A 33 1.78 -2.02 -2.24
C VAL A 33 0.71 -0.97 -2.07
N LEU A 34 1.08 0.22 -1.59
CA LEU A 34 0.17 1.32 -1.37
C LEU A 34 0.44 2.44 -2.38
N LEU A 35 -0.60 2.80 -3.13
CA LEU A 35 -0.58 3.94 -4.03
C LEU A 35 -1.31 5.10 -3.35
N GLY A 36 -0.54 6.09 -2.92
CA GLY A 36 -1.08 7.33 -2.37
C GLY A 36 -1.55 8.25 -3.48
N ASN A 37 -2.74 8.86 -3.34
CA ASN A 37 -3.29 9.80 -4.30
C ASN A 37 -3.77 11.07 -3.58
N ASP A 38 -3.49 12.23 -4.17
CA ASP A 38 -3.98 13.52 -3.66
C ASP A 38 -5.38 13.87 -4.23
N PHE A 39 -5.77 13.29 -5.39
CA PHE A 39 -7.02 13.62 -6.10
C PHE A 39 -8.00 12.45 -6.24
N ALA A 40 -7.75 11.35 -5.52
CA ALA A 40 -8.61 10.17 -5.43
C ALA A 40 -8.31 9.43 -4.11
N PRO A 41 -9.12 8.46 -3.69
CA PRO A 41 -8.74 7.59 -2.58
C PRO A 41 -7.37 6.92 -2.81
N SER A 42 -6.62 6.76 -1.73
CA SER A 42 -5.39 5.97 -1.78
C SER A 42 -5.75 4.49 -1.90
N ARG A 43 -4.98 3.71 -2.66
CA ARG A 43 -5.31 2.32 -2.96
C ARG A 43 -4.29 1.37 -2.35
N VAL A 44 -4.78 0.30 -1.72
CA VAL A 44 -3.98 -0.79 -1.18
C VAL A 44 -4.11 -1.98 -2.10
N PHE A 45 -2.97 -2.56 -2.46
CA PHE A 45 -2.89 -3.78 -3.24
C PHE A 45 -2.18 -4.87 -2.45
N ARG A 46 -2.63 -6.12 -2.59
CA ARG A 46 -1.81 -7.30 -2.27
C ARG A 46 -0.83 -7.55 -3.41
N LEU A 47 0.42 -7.89 -3.07
CA LEU A 47 1.41 -8.29 -4.07
C LEU A 47 1.36 -9.80 -4.28
N GLY A 48 0.80 -10.23 -5.42
CA GLY A 48 0.70 -11.62 -5.81
C GLY A 48 2.05 -12.24 -6.21
N ALA A 49 2.09 -13.58 -6.33
CA ALA A 49 3.31 -14.34 -6.58
C ALA A 49 4.07 -13.94 -7.87
N GLY A 50 3.35 -13.45 -8.89
CA GLY A 50 3.93 -12.95 -10.16
C GLY A 50 4.36 -11.48 -10.14
N GLY A 51 4.34 -10.82 -8.98
CA GLY A 51 4.58 -9.38 -8.87
C GLY A 51 3.40 -8.50 -9.33
N ARG A 52 2.24 -9.12 -9.60
CA ARG A 52 1.00 -8.42 -9.93
C ARG A 52 0.35 -7.85 -8.67
N LEU A 53 -0.30 -6.71 -8.82
CA LEU A 53 -1.01 -6.00 -7.78
C LEU A 53 -2.48 -6.32 -7.86
N GLU A 54 -2.98 -6.97 -6.83
CA GLU A 54 -4.38 -7.34 -6.66
C GLU A 54 -5.05 -6.29 -5.77
N PRO A 55 -6.14 -5.63 -6.21
CA PRO A 55 -6.86 -4.67 -5.39
C PRO A 55 -7.30 -5.29 -4.05
N ALA A 56 -7.07 -4.59 -2.94
CA ALA A 56 -7.46 -5.05 -1.62
C ALA A 56 -8.50 -4.10 -1.00
N GLN A 57 -8.13 -2.84 -0.80
CA GLN A 57 -9.01 -1.83 -0.20
C GLN A 57 -8.60 -0.41 -0.61
N GLU A 58 -9.45 0.56 -0.31
CA GLU A 58 -9.11 1.97 -0.36
C GLU A 58 -8.82 2.51 1.05
N LEU A 59 -7.94 3.51 1.14
CA LEU A 59 -7.59 4.20 2.37
C LEU A 59 -7.93 5.68 2.25
N PRO A 60 -8.70 6.24 3.22
CA PRO A 60 -8.98 7.67 3.28
C PRO A 60 -7.78 8.43 3.86
N ALA A 61 -6.61 8.34 3.21
CA ALA A 61 -5.41 9.07 3.57
C ALA A 61 -5.32 10.38 2.75
N PRO A 62 -5.47 11.57 3.37
CA PRO A 62 -5.43 12.84 2.66
C PRO A 62 -4.00 13.19 2.29
N THR A 63 -3.74 13.51 1.03
CA THR A 63 -2.44 13.99 0.52
C THR A 63 -1.23 13.20 1.07
N PRO A 64 -1.17 11.87 0.90
CA PRO A 64 -0.17 11.03 1.56
C PRO A 64 1.24 11.29 1.02
N ARG A 65 2.26 11.20 1.89
CA ARG A 65 3.68 11.33 1.48
C ARG A 65 4.53 10.10 1.76
N ALA A 66 4.12 9.29 2.74
CA ALA A 66 4.76 8.03 3.06
C ALA A 66 3.75 7.11 3.78
N PHE A 67 3.93 5.80 3.57
CA PHE A 67 3.23 4.75 4.28
C PHE A 67 4.27 3.92 5.04
N VAL A 68 4.18 3.90 6.37
CA VAL A 68 5.19 3.27 7.24
C VAL A 68 4.54 2.15 8.05
N PRO A 69 4.94 0.89 7.87
CA PRO A 69 4.47 -0.19 8.72
C PRO A 69 5.11 -0.07 10.11
N LEU A 70 4.33 -0.29 11.16
CA LEU A 70 4.77 -0.27 12.55
C LEU A 70 4.25 -1.51 13.27
N ALA A 71 5.07 -2.12 14.13
CA ALA A 71 4.66 -3.23 14.98
C ALA A 71 4.87 -2.84 16.46
N VAL A 72 3.87 -3.13 17.30
CA VAL A 72 3.93 -2.94 18.74
C VAL A 72 3.44 -4.22 19.42
N GLY A 73 4.38 -5.07 19.83
CA GLY A 73 4.08 -6.46 20.21
C GLY A 73 3.47 -7.22 19.04
N HIS A 74 2.31 -7.85 19.25
CA HIS A 74 1.57 -8.59 18.22
C HIS A 74 0.61 -7.71 17.40
N ARG A 75 0.56 -6.40 17.66
CA ARG A 75 -0.31 -5.48 16.92
C ARG A 75 0.48 -4.81 15.80
N HIS A 76 -0.13 -4.77 14.62
CA HIS A 76 0.44 -4.17 13.42
C HIS A 76 -0.36 -2.93 13.03
N PHE A 77 0.35 -1.89 12.65
CA PHE A 77 -0.21 -0.60 12.28
C PHE A 77 0.42 -0.10 10.98
N LEU A 78 -0.29 0.80 10.32
CA LEU A 78 0.20 1.55 9.18
C LEU A 78 0.08 3.04 9.50
N VAL A 79 1.20 3.75 9.51
CA VAL A 79 1.21 5.21 9.58
C VAL A 79 1.17 5.78 8.16
N ALA A 80 0.15 6.57 7.85
CA ALA A 80 0.04 7.34 6.63
C ALA A 80 0.32 8.82 6.92
N THR A 81 1.50 9.30 6.53
CA THR A 81 1.87 10.71 6.70
C THR A 81 1.12 11.58 5.71
N SER A 82 0.70 12.77 6.14
CA SER A 82 -0.10 13.69 5.32
C SER A 82 0.62 15.02 5.14
N PHE A 83 0.59 15.57 3.91
CA PHE A 83 1.14 16.89 3.63
C PHE A 83 0.22 18.03 4.04
N LYS A 84 -1.10 17.88 3.84
CA LYS A 84 -2.09 18.95 4.07
C LYS A 84 -3.17 18.58 5.10
N GLY A 85 -3.23 17.32 5.53
CA GLY A 85 -4.16 16.82 6.55
C GLY A 85 -3.44 16.29 7.78
N ALA A 86 -4.18 15.58 8.63
CA ALA A 86 -3.60 14.87 9.75
C ALA A 86 -2.91 13.58 9.29
N THR A 87 -1.74 13.29 9.86
CA THR A 87 -1.14 11.96 9.79
C THR A 87 -2.09 10.96 10.48
N GLN A 88 -2.37 9.86 9.80
CA GLN A 88 -3.29 8.83 10.29
C GLN A 88 -2.54 7.55 10.64
N ILE A 89 -3.07 6.82 11.61
CA ILE A 89 -2.59 5.49 12.00
C ILE A 89 -3.75 4.53 11.82
N TYR A 90 -3.57 3.52 10.98
CA TYR A 90 -4.52 2.44 10.75
C TYR A 90 -4.06 1.18 11.48
N ALA A 91 -4.99 0.47 12.13
CA ALA A 91 -4.72 -0.88 12.62
C ALA A 91 -4.83 -1.88 11.46
N HIS A 92 -3.92 -2.85 11.40
CA HIS A 92 -4.04 -3.99 10.51
C HIS A 92 -4.74 -5.12 11.26
N VAL A 93 -5.86 -5.58 10.70
CA VAL A 93 -6.67 -6.67 11.20
C VAL A 93 -6.98 -7.59 10.04
N THR A 94 -6.69 -8.87 10.19
CA THR A 94 -7.13 -9.92 9.26
C THR A 94 -8.42 -10.50 9.79
N GLU A 95 -9.51 -10.33 9.04
CA GLU A 95 -10.77 -11.00 9.32
C GLU A 95 -10.81 -12.33 8.58
N ASP A 96 -11.07 -13.41 9.32
CA ASP A 96 -11.34 -14.72 8.74
C ASP A 96 -12.84 -14.79 8.43
N ILE A 97 -13.18 -14.58 7.16
CA ILE A 97 -14.55 -14.69 6.69
C ILE A 97 -14.76 -16.18 6.39
N GLY A 98 -15.15 -16.94 7.42
CA GLY A 98 -15.30 -18.40 7.36
C GLY A 98 -16.11 -18.87 6.15
N THR A 99 -15.67 -20.01 5.58
CA THR A 99 -16.29 -20.73 4.45
C THR A 99 -17.61 -21.38 4.81
#